data_AF-A0A7X7VA47-F1
#
_entry.id   AF-A0A7X7VA47-F1
#
_cell.length_a   1.000
_cell.length_b   1.000
_cell.length_c   1.000
_cell.angle_alpha   90.00
_cell.angle_beta   90.00
_cell.angle_gamma   90.00
#
_symmetry.space_group_name_H-M   'P 1'
#
loop_
_entity.id
_entity.type
_entity.pdbx_description
1 polymer ?
#
loop_
_entity_poly.entity_id
_entity_poly.type
_entity_poly.pdbx_seq_one_letter_code
_entity_poly.pdbx_strand_id
1 'polypeptide(L)'
;MAGGSAELRGVGGVPDPPDLFLLWCFEWQLSSWERAVTAIVPFGGLALAPGEVTARFGHHFHIDKIAGEHDLKGWPRGWSAYLMTRNDA
;
A
#
# COMPACT_ATOMS: atom_id res chain seq x y z
N MET A 1 -56.72 -4.70 -2.68
CA MET A 1 -55.55 -4.01 -3.27
C MET A 1 -54.66 -3.57 -2.12
N ALA A 2 -53.61 -4.34 -1.82
CA ALA A 2 -52.68 -4.05 -0.74
C ALA A 2 -51.52 -3.23 -1.31
N GLY A 3 -51.44 -1.95 -0.93
CA GLY A 3 -50.30 -1.09 -1.21
C GLY A 3 -49.23 -1.30 -0.14
N GLY A 4 -48.24 -2.15 -0.42
CA GLY A 4 -47.05 -2.29 0.41
C GLY A 4 -46.07 -1.18 0.07
N SER A 5 -46.02 -0.14 0.90
CA SER A 5 -45.00 0.92 0.84
C SER A 5 -43.68 0.33 1.37
N ALA A 6 -42.72 0.10 0.49
CA ALA A 6 -41.38 -0.31 0.87
C ALA A 6 -40.61 0.92 1.39
N GLU A 7 -40.70 1.15 2.69
CA GLU A 7 -39.89 2.15 3.38
C GLU A 7 -38.48 1.58 3.56
N LEU A 8 -37.53 2.07 2.75
CA LEU A 8 -36.11 1.82 2.94
C LEU A 8 -35.68 2.51 4.23
N ARG A 9 -35.81 1.81 5.36
CA ARG A 9 -35.15 2.19 6.61
C ARG A 9 -33.65 2.18 6.36
N GLY A 10 -33.07 3.37 6.24
CA GLY A 10 -31.62 3.54 6.29
C GLY A 10 -31.09 2.84 7.54
N VAL A 11 -30.28 1.82 7.34
CA VAL A 11 -29.57 1.13 8.41
C VAL A 11 -28.61 2.15 9.00
N GLY A 12 -29.00 2.77 10.12
CA GLY A 12 -28.17 3.71 10.84
C GLY A 12 -26.88 3.05 11.29
N GLY A 13 -25.75 3.71 11.00
CA GLY A 13 -24.48 3.46 11.68
C GLY A 13 -23.58 2.41 11.05
N VAL A 14 -23.53 2.26 9.72
CA VAL A 14 -22.29 1.77 9.11
C VAL A 14 -21.31 2.94 9.23
N PRO A 15 -20.26 2.86 10.08
CA PRO A 15 -19.20 3.85 10.02
C PRO A 15 -18.70 3.88 8.58
N ASP A 16 -18.45 5.07 8.03
CA ASP A 16 -17.83 5.16 6.71
C ASP A 16 -16.62 4.22 6.71
N PRO A 17 -16.50 3.32 5.72
CA PRO A 17 -15.39 2.39 5.68
C PRO A 17 -14.11 3.23 5.71
N PRO A 18 -13.13 2.85 6.54
CA PRO A 18 -11.90 3.62 6.63
C PRO A 18 -11.30 3.78 5.23
N ASP A 19 -10.70 4.93 4.96
CA ASP A 19 -10.00 5.16 3.68
C ASP A 19 -8.82 4.16 3.58
N LEU A 20 -9.02 3.09 2.81
CA LEU A 20 -8.06 2.02 2.59
C LEU A 20 -7.32 2.22 1.27
N PHE A 21 -5.99 2.24 1.35
CA PHE A 21 -5.11 2.36 0.20
C PHE A 21 -4.19 1.15 0.11
N LEU A 22 -4.11 0.54 -1.08
CA LEU A 22 -3.16 -0.52 -1.36
C LEU A 22 -1.92 0.09 -2.02
N LEU A 23 -0.78 0.05 -1.34
CA LEU A 23 0.52 0.39 -1.91
C LEU A 23 1.27 -0.89 -2.27
N TRP A 24 1.45 -1.11 -3.55
CA TRP A 24 2.34 -2.14 -4.07
C TRP A 24 3.64 -1.49 -4.52
N CYS A 25 4.75 -1.92 -3.95
CA CYS A 25 6.07 -1.40 -4.29
C CYS A 25 7.10 -2.51 -4.32
N PHE A 26 8.16 -2.27 -5.08
CA PHE A 26 9.36 -3.06 -5.03
C PHE A 26 10.13 -2.73 -3.76
N GLU A 27 10.44 -3.72 -2.93
CA GLU A 27 11.14 -3.50 -1.66
C GLU A 27 12.25 -4.55 -1.52
N TRP A 28 13.50 -4.11 -1.64
CA TRP A 28 14.69 -4.91 -1.36
C TRP A 28 15.89 -3.99 -1.12
N GLN A 29 16.95 -4.52 -0.51
CA GLN A 29 18.21 -3.80 -0.44
C GLN A 29 18.83 -3.74 -1.84
N LEU A 30 18.62 -2.61 -2.53
CA LEU A 30 19.38 -2.30 -3.73
C LEU A 30 20.86 -2.28 -3.36
N SER A 31 21.65 -3.16 -3.98
CA SER A 31 23.09 -3.07 -3.87
C SER A 31 23.60 -1.74 -4.42
N SER A 32 24.78 -1.28 -3.99
CA SER A 32 25.31 0.02 -4.40
C SER A 32 25.44 0.17 -5.92
N TRP A 33 25.67 -0.93 -6.65
CA TRP A 33 25.68 -0.90 -8.12
C TRP A 33 24.27 -0.82 -8.71
N GLU A 34 23.28 -1.52 -8.14
CA GLU A 34 21.88 -1.43 -8.58
C GLU A 34 21.32 -0.03 -8.37
N ARG A 35 21.65 0.62 -7.23
CA ARG A 35 21.31 2.04 -6.99
C ARG A 35 21.80 2.96 -8.10
N ALA A 36 23.06 2.78 -8.52
CA ALA A 36 23.65 3.58 -9.59
C ALA A 36 22.99 3.31 -10.94
N VAL A 37 22.69 2.05 -11.26
CA VAL A 37 21.99 1.68 -12.50
C VAL A 37 20.57 2.23 -12.50
N THR A 38 19.82 2.08 -11.40
CA THR A 38 18.47 2.64 -11.27
C THR A 38 18.49 4.15 -11.43
N ALA A 39 19.45 4.88 -10.85
CA ALA A 39 19.52 6.33 -10.98
C ALA A 39 19.69 6.84 -12.44
N ILE A 40 20.17 5.98 -13.34
CA ILE A 40 20.42 6.31 -14.75
C ILE A 40 19.23 5.92 -15.65
N VAL A 41 18.41 4.94 -15.27
CA VAL A 41 17.18 4.60 -16.01
C VAL A 41 16.01 5.50 -15.57
N PRO A 42 15.07 5.82 -16.48
CA PRO A 42 13.86 6.60 -16.16
C PRO A 42 12.92 5.92 -15.14
N PHE A 43 13.29 4.72 -14.68
CA PHE A 43 12.64 3.92 -13.65
C PHE A 43 13.36 4.02 -12.29
N GLY A 44 14.21 5.02 -12.10
CA GLY A 44 15.17 5.14 -10.99
C GLY A 44 14.66 5.31 -9.57
N GLY A 45 13.38 5.08 -9.34
CA GLY A 45 12.76 5.03 -8.02
C GLY A 45 11.83 3.84 -7.86
N LEU A 46 11.96 2.79 -8.67
CA LEU A 46 11.05 1.64 -8.62
C LEU A 46 11.09 0.94 -7.26
N ALA A 47 12.27 0.79 -6.66
CA ALA A 47 12.45 0.04 -5.42
C ALA A 47 12.73 0.96 -4.21
N LEU A 48 11.97 0.74 -3.15
CA LEU A 48 12.12 1.38 -1.85
C LEU A 48 13.03 0.53 -0.97
N ALA A 49 13.80 1.20 -0.11
CA ALA A 49 14.56 0.50 0.92
C ALA A 49 13.60 -0.10 1.96
N PRO A 50 13.95 -1.22 2.59
CA PRO A 50 13.18 -1.79 3.68
C PRO A 50 12.84 -0.73 4.75
N GLY A 51 11.56 -0.54 5.04
CA GLY A 51 11.07 0.43 6.02
C GLY A 51 10.92 1.88 5.51
N GLU A 52 11.29 2.17 4.25
CA GLU A 52 11.14 3.50 3.67
C GLU A 52 9.66 3.89 3.46
N VAL A 53 8.79 2.90 3.21
CA VAL A 53 7.33 3.10 3.18
C VAL A 53 6.83 3.63 4.51
N THR A 54 7.21 2.98 5.62
CA THR A 54 6.84 3.41 6.98
C THR A 54 7.42 4.79 7.31
N ALA A 55 8.67 5.06 6.92
CA ALA A 55 9.30 6.36 7.15
C ALA A 55 8.60 7.50 6.40
N ARG A 56 8.12 7.26 5.17
CA ARG A 56 7.47 8.28 4.34
C ARG A 56 6.00 8.48 4.68
N PHE A 57 5.27 7.40 4.96
CA PHE A 57 3.81 7.42 5.06
C PHE A 57 3.28 7.16 6.47
N GLY A 58 4.10 6.65 7.40
CA GLY A 58 3.66 6.22 8.73
C GLY A 58 3.13 7.35 9.63
N HIS A 59 3.45 8.60 9.30
CA HIS A 59 2.87 9.76 9.99
C HIS A 59 1.41 10.02 9.58
N HIS A 60 1.01 9.62 8.37
CA HIS A 60 -0.32 9.89 7.82
C HIS A 60 -1.21 8.65 7.79
N PHE A 61 -0.60 7.46 7.74
CA PHE A 61 -1.29 6.20 7.60
C PHE A 61 -0.81 5.20 8.65
N HIS A 62 -1.74 4.40 9.16
CA HIS A 62 -1.42 3.08 9.71
C HIS A 62 -1.06 2.15 8.55
N ILE A 63 0.07 1.45 8.65
CA ILE A 63 0.64 0.69 7.54
C ILE A 63 0.81 -0.77 7.96
N ASP A 64 0.07 -1.65 7.30
CA ASP A 64 0.14 -3.09 7.48
C ASP A 64 0.76 -3.74 6.24
N LYS A 65 1.83 -4.51 6.43
CA LYS A 65 2.40 -5.32 5.34
C LYS A 65 1.56 -6.59 5.19
N ILE A 66 0.80 -6.68 4.09
CA ILE A 66 -0.12 -7.80 3.85
C ILE A 66 0.52 -8.92 3.03
N ALA A 67 1.52 -8.59 2.21
CA ALA A 67 2.27 -9.57 1.42
C ALA A 67 3.64 -9.02 1.05
N GLY A 68 4.55 -9.93 0.73
CA GLY A 68 5.82 -9.57 0.13
C GLY A 68 6.70 -10.79 -0.09
N GLU A 69 7.67 -10.62 -0.97
CA GLU A 69 8.67 -11.63 -1.27
C GLU A 69 10.04 -10.97 -1.29
N HIS A 70 11.04 -11.68 -0.76
CA HIS A 70 12.42 -11.21 -0.70
C HIS A 70 13.35 -12.29 -1.26
N ASP A 71 14.56 -11.89 -1.65
CA ASP A 71 15.63 -12.77 -2.14
C ASP A 71 15.31 -13.59 -3.39
N LEU A 72 14.50 -13.03 -4.29
CA LEU A 72 14.23 -13.65 -5.59
C LEU A 72 15.52 -13.81 -6.40
N LYS A 73 15.70 -14.98 -7.04
CA LYS A 73 16.79 -15.24 -8.00
C LYS A 73 16.53 -14.49 -9.32
N GLY A 74 16.66 -13.17 -9.31
CA GLY A 74 16.47 -12.33 -10.51
C GLY A 74 16.14 -10.89 -10.16
N TRP A 75 15.97 -10.07 -11.19
CA TRP A 75 15.41 -8.73 -11.05
C TRP A 75 13.92 -8.78 -11.47
N PRO A 76 12.97 -8.26 -10.67
CA PRO A 76 13.14 -7.64 -9.34
C PRO A 76 13.46 -8.66 -8.23
N ARG A 77 14.26 -8.24 -7.24
CA ARG A 77 14.73 -9.10 -6.13
C ARG A 77 13.73 -9.26 -4.98
N GLY A 78 12.66 -8.49 -5.01
CA GLY A 78 11.62 -8.54 -4.01
C GLY A 78 10.50 -7.55 -4.30
N TRP A 79 9.39 -7.71 -3.61
CA TRP A 79 8.26 -6.80 -3.69
C TRP A 79 7.49 -6.87 -2.39
N SER A 80 6.68 -5.85 -2.11
CA SER A 80 5.85 -5.79 -0.92
C SER A 80 4.56 -5.04 -1.19
N ALA A 81 3.49 -5.55 -0.61
CA ALA A 81 2.17 -4.97 -0.63
C ALA A 81 1.80 -4.52 0.78
N TYR A 82 1.43 -3.25 0.88
CA TYR A 82 1.05 -2.58 2.10
C TYR A 82 -0.40 -2.17 2.00
N LEU A 83 -1.19 -2.54 3.00
CA LEU A 83 -2.50 -1.94 3.24
C LEU A 83 -2.28 -0.73 4.15
N MET A 84 -2.71 0.43 3.70
CA MET A 84 -2.55 1.68 4.40
C MET A 84 -3.93 2.22 4.75
N THR A 85 -4.15 2.47 6.03
CA THR A 85 -5.37 3.05 6.57
C THR A 85 -5.06 4.47 7.00
N ARG A 86 -5.83 5.44 6.52
CA ARG A 86 -5.60 6.84 6.92
C ARG A 86 -5.81 7.00 8.42
N ASN A 87 -4.89 7.68 9.10
CA ASN A 87 -5.13 8.10 10.47
C ASN A 87 -6.15 9.25 10.42
N ASP A 88 -7.31 9.07 11.03
CA ASP A 88 -8.23 10.19 11.26
C ASP A 88 -7.53 11.20 12.16
N ALA A 89 -7.45 12.45 11.67
CA ALA A 89 -6.79 13.56 12.37
C ALA A 89 -7.64 14.09 13.53
#